data_AF-A0A1H4EUT0-F1
#
_entry.id   AF-A0A1H4EUT0-F1
#
_cell.length_a   1.000
_cell.length_b   1.000
_cell.length_c   1.000
_cell.angle_alpha   90.00
_cell.angle_beta   90.00
_cell.angle_gamma   90.00
#
_symmetry.space_group_name_H-M   'P 1'
#
loop_
_entity.id
_entity.type
_entity.pdbx_description
1 polymer ?
#
loop_
_entity_poly.entity_id
_entity_poly.type
_entity_poly.pdbx_seq_one_letter_code
_entity_poly.pdbx_strand_id
1 'polypeptide(L)'
;MKTLIIYTSQTGFTRRYAQWLADRMNGDLLEFKDAQKKSDDFFAGYDAICYGGWAMAGNIVKGKWFLGKAANWKNKRLAMFCVGGSPNDNPDIAVFLQNTLTEEQKKYLKLFYCQGGFNYEKMKAPSRLAMKMFVSALRKKKDATEEEKMAIEKMSSSYDISDIKYIEPIVEYLEAN
;
A
#
# COMPACT_ATOMS: atom_id res chain seq x y z
N MET A 1 8.76 1.72 22.24
CA MET A 1 8.41 2.51 21.05
C MET A 1 6.91 2.44 20.84
N LYS A 2 6.20 3.57 20.80
CA LYS A 2 4.77 3.62 20.51
C LYS A 2 4.55 3.84 19.01
N THR A 3 3.92 2.85 18.35
CA THR A 3 3.73 2.85 16.90
C THR A 3 2.25 3.04 16.53
N LEU A 4 1.97 3.88 15.53
CA LEU A 4 0.65 4.02 14.92
C LEU A 4 0.66 3.49 13.49
N ILE A 5 -0.25 2.59 13.17
CA ILE A 5 -0.52 2.12 11.81
C ILE A 5 -1.82 2.75 11.31
N ILE A 6 -1.70 3.60 10.30
CA ILE A 6 -2.84 4.24 9.62
C ILE A 6 -3.08 3.52 8.30
N TYR A 7 -4.33 3.21 7.95
CA TYR A 7 -4.58 2.56 6.67
C TYR A 7 -5.88 2.99 5.98
N THR A 8 -5.92 2.85 4.67
CA THR A 8 -7.15 2.89 3.89
C THR A 8 -7.30 1.61 3.08
N SER A 9 -8.51 1.05 3.00
CA SER A 9 -8.74 -0.18 2.25
C SER A 9 -10.09 -0.16 1.57
N GLN A 10 -10.14 -0.72 0.35
CA GLN A 10 -11.39 -0.95 -0.37
C GLN A 10 -11.78 -2.43 -0.31
N THR A 11 -10.86 -3.32 -0.68
CA THR A 11 -11.11 -4.75 -0.85
C THR A 11 -10.62 -5.63 0.30
N GLY A 12 -9.95 -5.04 1.29
CA GLY A 12 -9.53 -5.71 2.53
C GLY A 12 -8.05 -6.09 2.59
N PHE A 13 -7.31 -6.13 1.49
CA PHE A 13 -5.88 -6.51 1.51
C PHE A 13 -5.04 -5.56 2.36
N THR A 14 -5.15 -4.24 2.14
CA THR A 14 -4.43 -3.24 2.96
C THR A 14 -4.83 -3.30 4.43
N ARG A 15 -6.10 -3.55 4.75
CA ARG A 15 -6.55 -3.73 6.14
C ARG A 15 -5.86 -4.93 6.79
N ARG A 16 -5.74 -6.05 6.06
CA ARG A 16 -5.08 -7.25 6.55
C ARG A 16 -3.61 -7.00 6.87
N TYR A 17 -2.87 -6.38 5.94
CA TYR A 17 -1.47 -6.00 6.18
C TYR A 17 -1.31 -5.01 7.34
N ALA A 18 -2.19 -4.01 7.43
CA ALA A 18 -2.17 -3.05 8.53
C ALA A 18 -2.43 -3.72 9.88
N GLN A 19 -3.34 -4.70 9.94
CA GLN A 19 -3.60 -5.48 11.15
C GLN A 19 -2.38 -6.31 11.53
N TRP A 20 -1.80 -7.08 10.60
CA TRP A 20 -0.60 -7.87 10.90
C TRP A 20 0.55 -7.01 11.39
N LEU A 21 0.76 -5.85 10.79
CA LEU A 21 1.80 -4.92 11.21
C LEU A 21 1.51 -4.31 12.59
N ALA A 22 0.25 -3.94 12.86
CA ALA A 22 -0.14 -3.44 14.19
C ALA A 22 0.05 -4.51 15.27
N ASP A 23 -0.36 -5.75 15.01
CA ASP A 23 -0.19 -6.87 15.92
C ASP A 23 1.31 -7.14 16.19
N ARG A 24 2.12 -7.18 15.12
CA ARG A 24 3.57 -7.45 15.22
C ARG A 24 4.34 -6.34 15.93
N MET A 25 3.89 -5.10 15.82
CA MET A 25 4.50 -3.93 16.47
C MET A 25 3.87 -3.62 17.84
N ASN A 26 2.87 -4.38 18.27
CA ASN A 26 2.00 -4.05 19.41
C ASN A 26 1.55 -2.57 19.36
N GLY A 27 1.16 -2.12 18.16
CA GLY A 27 0.87 -0.73 17.82
C GLY A 27 -0.62 -0.44 17.69
N ASP A 28 -0.96 0.85 17.73
CA ASP A 28 -2.33 1.31 17.54
C ASP A 28 -2.70 1.21 16.04
N LEU A 29 -3.92 0.77 15.73
CA LEU A 29 -4.44 0.66 14.38
C LEU A 29 -5.58 1.64 14.14
N LEU A 30 -5.46 2.48 13.10
CA LEU A 30 -6.45 3.52 12.81
C LEU A 30 -6.80 3.58 11.32
N GLU A 31 -8.09 3.57 11.00
CA GLU A 31 -8.53 3.78 9.62
C GLU A 31 -8.37 5.26 9.21
N PHE A 32 -7.96 5.51 7.97
CA PHE A 32 -7.71 6.84 7.41
C PHE A 32 -8.86 7.83 7.68
N LYS A 33 -10.11 7.35 7.57
CA LYS A 33 -11.31 8.18 7.75
C LYS A 33 -11.42 8.78 9.16
N ASP A 34 -10.80 8.13 10.14
CA ASP A 34 -10.78 8.56 11.53
C ASP A 34 -9.46 9.26 11.87
N ALA A 35 -8.35 8.84 11.27
CA ALA A 35 -7.06 9.54 11.36
C ALA A 35 -7.15 11.00 10.87
N GLN A 36 -7.84 11.25 9.74
CA GLN A 36 -7.99 12.61 9.20
C GLN A 36 -8.78 13.57 10.11
N LYS A 37 -9.50 13.06 11.12
CA LYS A 37 -10.27 13.85 12.08
C LYS A 37 -9.46 14.19 13.34
N LYS A 38 -8.27 13.61 13.50
CA LYS A 38 -7.42 13.83 14.67
C LYS A 38 -6.64 15.15 14.53
N SER A 39 -6.45 15.85 15.65
CA SER A 39 -5.53 16.98 15.74
C SER A 39 -4.07 16.51 15.69
N ASP A 40 -3.14 17.43 15.47
CA ASP A 40 -1.71 17.10 15.44
C ASP A 40 -1.18 16.57 16.78
N ASP A 41 -1.76 17.02 17.90
CA ASP A 41 -1.42 16.55 19.26
C ASP A 41 -1.65 15.04 19.44
N PHE A 42 -2.64 14.46 18.77
CA PHE A 42 -2.87 13.02 18.81
C PHE A 42 -1.66 12.24 18.29
N PHE A 43 -1.01 12.75 17.24
CA PHE A 43 0.15 12.10 16.62
C PHE A 43 1.45 12.37 17.37
N ALA A 44 1.49 13.41 18.21
CA ALA A 44 2.69 13.81 18.95
C ALA A 44 3.23 12.67 19.82
N GLY A 45 2.35 11.90 20.46
CA GLY A 45 2.69 10.82 21.39
C GLY A 45 3.21 9.52 20.76
N TYR A 46 3.34 9.43 19.44
CA TYR A 46 3.89 8.26 18.75
C TYR A 46 5.34 8.47 18.35
N ASP A 47 6.16 7.45 18.51
CA ASP A 47 7.57 7.44 18.08
C ASP A 47 7.70 7.08 16.60
N ALA A 48 6.78 6.23 16.12
CA ALA A 48 6.75 5.74 14.76
C ALA A 48 5.33 5.79 14.17
N ILE A 49 5.22 6.14 12.89
CA ILE A 49 3.94 6.17 12.18
C ILE A 49 4.11 5.51 10.81
N CYS A 50 3.28 4.52 10.53
CA CYS A 50 3.24 3.84 9.24
C CYS A 50 1.90 4.08 8.54
N TYR A 51 1.93 4.32 7.23
CA TYR A 51 0.72 4.45 6.42
C TYR A 51 0.59 3.32 5.38
N GLY A 52 -0.57 2.67 5.34
CA GLY A 52 -0.92 1.65 4.36
C GLY A 52 -1.97 2.12 3.35
N GLY A 53 -1.65 2.00 2.06
CA GLY A 53 -2.61 2.20 0.97
C GLY A 53 -2.53 1.08 -0.06
N TRP A 54 -3.28 1.22 -1.16
CA TRP A 54 -3.17 0.34 -2.32
C TRP A 54 -2.78 1.12 -3.58
N ALA A 55 -2.20 0.40 -4.54
CA ALA A 55 -1.84 0.96 -5.84
C ALA A 55 -3.09 1.27 -6.68
N MET A 56 -3.23 2.52 -7.12
CA MET A 56 -4.24 2.92 -8.10
C MET A 56 -3.68 3.99 -9.02
N ALA A 57 -3.67 3.72 -10.32
CA ALA A 57 -3.23 4.66 -11.36
C ALA A 57 -1.86 5.32 -11.04
N GLY A 58 -0.86 4.49 -10.74
CA GLY A 58 0.51 4.95 -10.43
C GLY A 58 0.68 5.66 -9.09
N ASN A 59 -0.34 5.69 -8.23
CA ASN A 59 -0.31 6.36 -6.93
C ASN A 59 -0.69 5.39 -5.80
N ILE A 60 -0.29 5.74 -4.57
CA ILE A 60 -0.82 5.12 -3.35
C ILE A 60 -2.06 5.88 -2.93
N VAL A 61 -3.20 5.19 -2.82
CA VAL A 61 -4.47 5.84 -2.48
C VAL A 61 -4.37 6.55 -1.13
N LYS A 62 -4.73 7.84 -1.12
CA LYS A 62 -4.60 8.79 -0.01
C LYS A 62 -3.17 8.97 0.55
N GLY A 63 -2.13 8.47 -0.12
CA GLY A 63 -0.73 8.65 0.29
C GLY A 63 -0.28 10.11 0.36
N LYS A 64 -0.80 10.99 -0.50
CA LYS A 64 -0.50 12.45 -0.45
C LYS A 64 -0.86 13.09 0.89
N TRP A 65 -1.93 12.64 1.55
CA TRP A 65 -2.29 13.14 2.88
C TRP A 65 -1.20 12.78 3.90
N PHE A 66 -0.73 11.53 3.88
CA PHE A 66 0.32 11.08 4.78
C PHE A 66 1.62 11.83 4.52
N LEU A 67 2.02 11.98 3.25
CA LEU A 67 3.22 12.75 2.88
C LEU A 67 3.15 14.21 3.34
N GLY A 68 1.96 14.84 3.27
CA GLY A 68 1.75 16.19 3.78
C GLY A 68 1.94 16.31 5.30
N LYS A 69 1.55 15.29 6.07
CA LYS A 69 1.76 15.23 7.52
C LYS A 69 3.21 14.85 7.88
N ALA A 70 3.78 13.90 7.16
CA ALA A 70 5.14 13.37 7.35
C ALA A 70 6.21 14.46 7.28
N ALA A 71 5.98 15.53 6.50
CA ALA A 71 6.88 16.69 6.45
C ALA A 71 7.10 17.37 7.82
N ASN A 72 6.14 17.27 8.74
CA ASN A 72 6.22 17.82 10.10
C ASN A 72 6.61 16.76 11.16
N TRP A 73 6.85 15.52 10.73
CA TRP A 73 7.14 14.38 11.61
C TRP A 73 8.54 13.80 11.37
N LYS A 74 9.46 14.59 10.82
CA LYS A 74 10.83 14.12 10.47
C LYS A 74 11.65 13.65 11.67
N ASN A 75 11.20 13.94 12.89
CA ASN A 75 11.78 13.43 14.14
C ASN A 75 11.23 12.05 14.56
N LYS A 76 10.31 11.47 13.79
CA LYS A 76 9.69 10.15 14.03
C LYS A 76 10.20 9.14 13.00
N ARG A 77 10.05 7.85 13.29
CA ARG A 77 10.26 6.80 12.27
C ARG A 77 9.03 6.73 11.37
N LEU A 78 9.21 6.99 10.07
CA LEU A 78 8.11 7.09 9.13
C LEU A 78 8.21 6.03 8.05
N ALA A 79 7.17 5.22 7.93
CA ALA A 79 7.06 4.23 6.89
C ALA A 79 5.76 4.42 6.08
N MET A 80 5.79 4.01 4.82
CA MET A 80 4.60 3.84 4.01
C MET A 80 4.68 2.48 3.32
N PHE A 81 3.55 1.82 3.12
CA PHE A 81 3.49 0.62 2.29
C PHE A 81 2.36 0.70 1.27
N CYS A 82 2.63 0.13 0.11
CA CYS A 82 1.68 -0.02 -0.98
C CYS A 82 1.30 -1.48 -1.14
N VAL A 83 0.00 -1.78 -1.14
CA VAL A 83 -0.51 -3.09 -1.52
C VAL A 83 -0.90 -3.07 -3.00
N GLY A 84 -0.33 -3.97 -3.80
CA GLY A 84 -0.65 -4.09 -5.22
C GLY A 84 -0.99 -5.51 -5.64
N GLY A 85 -1.49 -5.69 -6.87
CA GLY A 85 -1.91 -7.01 -7.36
C GLY A 85 -0.79 -7.85 -7.97
N SER A 86 0.41 -7.28 -8.15
CA SER A 86 1.54 -7.98 -8.77
C SER A 86 2.40 -8.68 -7.72
N PRO A 87 3.10 -9.76 -8.09
CA PRO A 87 4.16 -10.34 -7.26
C PRO A 87 5.24 -9.30 -6.89
N ASN A 88 5.85 -9.46 -5.72
CA ASN A 88 6.90 -8.57 -5.21
C ASN A 88 8.18 -8.56 -6.09
N ASP A 89 8.44 -9.63 -6.83
CA ASP A 89 9.58 -9.77 -7.76
C ASP A 89 9.32 -9.17 -9.15
N ASN A 90 8.13 -8.61 -9.39
CA ASN A 90 7.84 -7.92 -10.64
C ASN A 90 8.72 -6.65 -10.75
N PRO A 91 9.47 -6.48 -11.86
CA PRO A 91 10.42 -5.36 -12.03
C PRO A 91 9.76 -3.98 -11.99
N ASP A 92 8.49 -3.86 -12.38
CA ASP A 92 7.73 -2.60 -12.35
C ASP A 92 7.54 -2.09 -10.92
N ILE A 93 7.62 -2.98 -9.91
CA ILE A 93 7.51 -2.60 -8.50
C ILE A 93 8.70 -1.75 -8.07
N ALA A 94 9.91 -2.08 -8.51
CA ALA A 94 11.10 -1.28 -8.20
C ALA A 94 10.97 0.14 -8.77
N VAL A 95 10.51 0.24 -10.02
CA VAL A 95 10.26 1.53 -10.71
C VAL A 95 9.17 2.32 -9.99
N PHE A 96 8.06 1.67 -9.61
CA PHE A 96 6.98 2.30 -8.86
C PHE A 96 7.47 2.86 -7.52
N LEU A 97 8.22 2.08 -6.75
CA LEU A 97 8.76 2.50 -5.45
C LEU A 97 9.72 3.68 -5.59
N GLN A 98 10.60 3.65 -6.60
CA GLN A 98 11.55 4.72 -6.88
C GLN A 98 10.88 6.05 -7.19
N ASN A 99 9.78 6.00 -7.96
CA ASN A 99 9.06 7.19 -8.46
C ASN A 99 7.98 7.71 -7.50
N THR A 100 7.61 6.95 -6.47
CA THR A 100 6.54 7.34 -5.54
C THR A 100 6.96 8.46 -4.57
N LEU A 101 8.24 8.46 -4.15
CA LEU A 101 8.79 9.45 -3.22
C LEU A 101 9.79 10.35 -3.91
N THR A 102 9.81 11.63 -3.54
CA THR A 102 10.91 12.53 -3.93
C THR A 102 12.20 12.18 -3.19
N GLU A 103 13.34 12.64 -3.70
CA GLU A 103 14.63 12.47 -3.03
C GLU A 103 14.66 13.08 -1.62
N GLU A 104 13.93 14.18 -1.41
CA GLU A 104 13.78 14.78 -0.07
C GLU A 104 12.94 13.92 0.86
N GLN A 105 11.84 13.32 0.37
CA GLN A 105 11.00 12.43 1.16
C GLN A 105 11.73 11.15 1.59
N LYS A 106 12.57 10.61 0.70
CA LYS A 106 13.37 9.39 0.97
C LYS A 106 14.34 9.55 2.15
N LYS A 107 14.71 10.78 2.53
CA LYS A 107 15.61 11.05 3.68
C LYS A 107 14.97 10.76 5.03
N TYR A 108 13.64 10.84 5.14
CA TYR A 108 12.94 10.72 6.41
C TYR A 108 11.80 9.70 6.39
N LEU A 109 11.49 9.11 5.24
CA LEU A 109 10.39 8.17 5.08
C LEU A 109 10.81 7.01 4.17
N LYS A 110 10.58 5.77 4.61
CA LYS A 110 10.81 4.56 3.81
C LYS A 110 9.50 4.04 3.22
N LEU A 111 9.54 3.65 1.94
CA LEU A 111 8.41 3.04 1.23
C LEU A 111 8.65 1.56 0.97
N PHE A 112 7.60 0.77 1.16
CA PHE A 112 7.58 -0.69 0.98
C PHE A 112 6.45 -1.13 0.05
N TYR A 113 6.57 -2.35 -0.48
CA TYR A 113 5.52 -3.00 -1.27
C TYR A 113 5.15 -4.35 -0.67
N CYS A 114 3.85 -4.60 -0.58
CA CYS A 114 3.30 -5.89 -0.17
C CYS A 114 2.38 -6.40 -1.27
N GLN A 115 2.71 -7.54 -1.88
CA GLN A 115 1.83 -8.17 -2.86
C GLN A 115 0.52 -8.58 -2.20
N GLY A 116 -0.59 -8.29 -2.87
CA GLY A 116 -1.95 -8.56 -2.41
C GLY A 116 -2.70 -9.31 -3.49
N GLY A 117 -3.71 -8.68 -4.07
CA GLY A 117 -4.43 -9.29 -5.18
C GLY A 117 -5.67 -8.50 -5.60
N PHE A 118 -6.54 -9.17 -6.33
CA PHE A 118 -7.82 -8.62 -6.78
C PHE A 118 -8.95 -9.34 -6.04
N ASN A 119 -9.94 -8.57 -5.59
CA ASN A 119 -11.15 -9.13 -5.01
C ASN A 119 -12.35 -8.42 -5.63
N TYR A 120 -12.80 -8.92 -6.77
CA TYR A 120 -13.89 -8.36 -7.55
C TYR A 120 -15.17 -8.30 -6.72
N GLU A 121 -15.43 -9.28 -5.86
CA GLU A 121 -16.62 -9.39 -5.01
C GLU A 121 -16.73 -8.18 -4.06
N LYS A 122 -15.61 -7.72 -3.52
CA LYS A 122 -15.52 -6.57 -2.60
C LYS A 122 -15.23 -5.23 -3.28
N MET A 123 -14.92 -5.22 -4.58
CA MET A 123 -14.74 -3.97 -5.33
C MET A 123 -16.04 -3.18 -5.43
N LYS A 124 -15.93 -1.85 -5.33
CA LYS A 124 -17.06 -0.95 -5.63
C LYS A 124 -17.44 -1.04 -7.11
N ALA A 125 -18.72 -0.88 -7.44
CA ALA A 125 -19.22 -1.06 -8.81
C ALA A 125 -18.48 -0.23 -9.88
N PRO A 126 -18.15 1.07 -9.68
CA PRO A 126 -17.39 1.83 -10.66
C PRO A 126 -15.97 1.29 -10.87
N SER A 127 -15.27 0.93 -9.78
CA SER A 127 -13.93 0.33 -9.86
C SER A 127 -13.96 -1.02 -10.57
N ARG A 128 -14.96 -1.85 -10.27
CA ARG A 128 -15.17 -3.14 -10.92
C ARG A 128 -15.40 -2.99 -12.43
N LEU A 129 -16.23 -2.02 -12.84
CA LEU A 129 -16.50 -1.75 -14.25
C LEU A 129 -15.24 -1.24 -14.98
N ALA A 130 -14.52 -0.28 -14.39
CA ALA A 130 -13.25 0.21 -14.94
C ALA A 130 -12.25 -0.93 -15.14
N MET A 131 -12.16 -1.84 -14.16
CA MET A 131 -11.27 -2.98 -14.24
C MET A 131 -11.66 -3.94 -15.38
N LYS A 132 -12.97 -4.24 -15.54
CA LYS A 132 -13.45 -5.05 -16.68
C LYS A 132 -13.12 -4.42 -18.02
N MET A 133 -13.30 -3.10 -18.16
CA MET A 133 -12.96 -2.38 -19.39
C MET A 133 -11.46 -2.43 -19.68
N PHE A 134 -10.61 -2.26 -18.65
CA PHE A 134 -9.16 -2.34 -18.79
C PHE A 134 -8.69 -3.73 -19.20
N VAL A 135 -9.18 -4.79 -18.53
CA VAL A 135 -8.88 -6.18 -18.94
C VAL A 135 -9.33 -6.43 -20.38
N SER A 136 -10.53 -5.96 -20.76
CA SER A 136 -11.02 -6.09 -22.14
C SER A 136 -10.14 -5.34 -23.16
N ALA A 137 -9.60 -4.17 -22.81
CA ALA A 137 -8.69 -3.43 -23.67
C ALA A 137 -7.36 -4.19 -23.83
N LEU A 138 -6.80 -4.73 -22.74
CA LEU A 138 -5.56 -5.51 -22.80
C LEU A 138 -5.71 -6.79 -23.62
N ARG A 139 -6.84 -7.49 -23.53
CA ARG A 139 -7.15 -8.66 -24.37
C ARG A 139 -7.17 -8.36 -25.86
N LYS A 140 -7.33 -7.09 -26.28
CA LYS A 140 -7.32 -6.67 -27.69
C LYS A 140 -5.91 -6.36 -28.22
N LYS A 141 -4.87 -6.39 -27.37
CA LYS A 141 -3.48 -6.20 -27.79
C LYS A 141 -3.08 -7.34 -28.75
N LYS A 142 -2.70 -7.01 -29.99
CA LYS A 142 -2.44 -7.98 -31.06
C LYS A 142 -1.12 -8.73 -30.90
N ASP A 143 -0.17 -8.12 -30.21
CA ASP A 143 1.22 -8.52 -30.04
C ASP A 143 1.54 -8.91 -28.58
N ALA A 144 0.54 -9.38 -27.83
CA ALA A 144 0.73 -9.78 -26.45
C ALA A 144 1.57 -11.06 -26.33
N THR A 145 2.60 -11.05 -25.49
CA THR A 145 3.39 -12.25 -25.16
C THR A 145 2.54 -13.26 -24.37
N GLU A 146 2.96 -14.53 -24.29
CA GLU A 146 2.26 -15.53 -23.48
C GLU A 146 2.24 -15.15 -21.99
N GLU A 147 3.31 -14.53 -21.50
CA GLU A 147 3.39 -13.99 -20.13
C GLU A 147 2.37 -12.87 -19.91
N GLU A 148 2.23 -11.95 -20.87
CA GLU A 148 1.23 -10.89 -20.82
C GLU A 148 -0.20 -11.46 -20.83
N LYS A 149 -0.47 -12.48 -21.66
CA LYS A 149 -1.78 -13.16 -21.70
C LYS A 149 -2.10 -13.82 -20.36
N MET A 150 -1.15 -14.53 -19.76
CA MET A 150 -1.32 -15.13 -18.43
C MET A 150 -1.58 -14.08 -17.35
N ALA A 151 -0.86 -12.95 -17.38
CA ALA A 151 -1.08 -11.85 -16.45
C ALA A 151 -2.46 -11.21 -16.62
N ILE A 152 -2.92 -11.03 -17.86
CA ILE A 152 -4.26 -10.52 -18.18
C ILE A 152 -5.35 -11.47 -17.65
N GLU A 153 -5.20 -12.78 -17.86
CA GLU A 153 -6.17 -13.76 -17.39
C GLU A 153 -6.20 -13.84 -15.87
N LYS A 154 -5.04 -13.82 -15.20
CA LYS A 154 -4.97 -13.76 -13.74
C LYS A 154 -5.68 -12.51 -13.21
N MET A 155 -5.41 -11.35 -13.80
CA MET A 155 -6.06 -10.09 -13.45
C MET A 155 -7.58 -10.10 -13.72
N SER A 156 -8.08 -10.96 -14.61
CA SER A 156 -9.52 -11.04 -14.93
C SER A 156 -10.38 -11.70 -13.85
N SER A 157 -9.76 -12.27 -12.81
CA SER A 157 -10.42 -12.99 -11.73
C SER A 157 -9.94 -12.53 -10.35
N SER A 158 -10.68 -12.89 -9.30
CA SER A 158 -10.23 -12.66 -7.94
C SER A 158 -9.11 -13.63 -7.57
N TYR A 159 -8.07 -13.10 -6.93
CA TYR A 159 -6.97 -13.89 -6.39
C TYR A 159 -6.32 -13.17 -5.20
N ASP A 160 -5.59 -13.93 -4.41
CA ASP A 160 -4.90 -13.46 -3.21
C ASP A 160 -3.51 -14.10 -3.17
N ILE A 161 -2.47 -13.28 -3.35
CA ILE A 161 -1.08 -13.69 -3.15
C ILE A 161 -0.48 -13.00 -1.91
N SER A 162 -1.32 -12.53 -0.98
CA SER A 162 -0.85 -11.91 0.25
C SER A 162 -0.08 -12.92 1.10
N ASP A 163 1.00 -12.46 1.72
CA ASP A 163 1.80 -13.26 2.63
C ASP A 163 2.28 -12.35 3.77
N ILE A 164 2.12 -12.83 5.00
CA ILE A 164 2.49 -12.05 6.18
C ILE A 164 3.97 -11.65 6.16
N LYS A 165 4.84 -12.46 5.53
CA LYS A 165 6.28 -12.17 5.45
C LYS A 165 6.62 -10.80 4.83
N TYR A 166 5.71 -10.23 4.03
CA TYR A 166 5.93 -8.92 3.41
C TYR A 166 5.80 -7.74 4.39
N ILE A 167 5.41 -7.98 5.64
CA ILE A 167 5.52 -6.97 6.71
C ILE A 167 6.91 -6.93 7.33
N GLU A 168 7.71 -8.01 7.24
CA GLU A 168 8.98 -8.12 7.98
C GLU A 168 9.96 -6.98 7.66
N PRO A 169 10.16 -6.56 6.39
CA PRO A 169 11.03 -5.40 6.11
C PRO A 169 10.51 -4.08 6.71
N ILE A 170 9.19 -3.96 6.90
CA ILE A 170 8.57 -2.79 7.54
C ILE A 170 8.84 -2.84 9.04
N VAL A 171 8.65 -4.01 9.65
CA VAL A 171 8.90 -4.25 11.08
C VAL A 171 10.35 -3.96 11.41
N GLU A 172 11.29 -4.55 10.67
CA GLU A 172 12.74 -4.33 10.84
C GLU A 172 13.09 -2.84 10.78
N TYR A 173 12.57 -2.12 9.79
CA TYR A 173 12.79 -0.68 9.67
C TYR A 173 12.20 0.13 10.83
N LEU A 174 11.00 -0.23 11.30
CA LEU A 174 10.36 0.46 12.41
C LEU A 174 11.06 0.17 13.74
N GLU A 175 11.54 -1.06 13.97
CA GLU A 175 12.24 -1.48 15.19
C GLU A 175 13.69 -0.95 15.25
N ALA A 176 14.38 -0.81 14.11
CA ALA A 176 15.78 -0.42 14.03
C ALA A 176 16.09 0.86 14.82
N ASN A 177 17.04 0.77 15.76
CA ASN A 177 17.43 1.86 16.68
C ASN A 177 17.92 3.12 15.98
#